data_AF-A0A2G9UQS7-F1
#
_entry.id   AF-A0A2G9UQS7-F1
#
_cell.length_a   1.000
_cell.length_b   1.000
_cell.length_c   1.000
_cell.angle_alpha   90.00
_cell.angle_beta   90.00
_cell.angle_gamma   90.00
#
_symmetry.space_group_name_H-M   'P 1'
#
loop_
_entity.id
_entity.type
_entity.pdbx_description
1 polymer ?
#
loop_
_entity_poly.entity_id
_entity_poly.type
_entity_poly.pdbx_seq_one_letter_code
_entity_poly.pdbx_strand_id
1 'polypeptide(L)' 'MEFEKMVVDPSNTRLYVAGVNYLYDLHSSDLSVRVEAVTGPMDDSDQCKGGLQFKAKKCLAKR' A
#
# COMPACT_ATOMS: atom_id res chain seq x y z
N MET A 1 10.11 -3.45 9.15
CA MET A 1 9.45 -2.65 8.10
C MET A 1 10.29 -2.79 6.85
N GLU A 2 9.72 -3.34 5.78
CA GLU A 2 10.47 -3.67 4.56
C GLU A 2 10.02 -2.77 3.42
N PHE A 3 11.00 -2.16 2.74
CA PHE A 3 10.78 -1.32 1.57
C PHE A 3 10.93 -2.13 0.30
N GLU A 4 10.03 -1.90 -0.66
CA GLU A 4 9.97 -2.68 -1.90
C GLU A 4 10.41 -1.87 -3.13
N LYS A 5 10.01 -0.60 -3.20
CA LYS A 5 10.25 0.24 -4.38
C LYS A 5 10.38 1.71 -4.02
N MET A 6 11.18 2.42 -4.81
CA MET A 6 11.37 3.87 -4.73
C MET A 6 11.25 4.47 -6.13
N VAL A 7 10.54 5.59 -6.23
CA VAL A 7 10.37 6.34 -7.49
C VAL A 7 10.50 7.83 -7.21
N VAL A 8 11.26 8.52 -8.05
CA VAL A 8 11.32 9.99 -8.08
C VAL A 8 10.51 10.47 -9.28
N ASP A 9 9.57 11.38 -9.05
CA ASP A 9 8.82 12.04 -10.11
C ASP A 9 9.65 13.21 -10.67
N PRO A 10 10.09 13.14 -11.94
CA PRO A 10 10.94 14.17 -12.54
C PRO A 10 10.20 15.49 -12.79
N SER A 11 8.87 15.50 -12.77
CA SER A 11 8.06 16.70 -13.06
C SER A 11 7.99 17.69 -11.89
N ASN A 12 8.08 17.18 -10.66
CA ASN A 12 7.86 17.94 -9.43
C ASN A 12 8.83 17.57 -8.30
N THR A 13 9.85 16.78 -8.63
CA THR A 13 10.91 16.28 -7.74
C THR A 13 10.40 15.57 -6.47
N ARG A 14 9.17 15.02 -6.51
CA ARG A 14 8.60 14.26 -5.39
C ARG A 14 9.21 12.87 -5.32
N LEU A 15 9.37 12.38 -4.10
CA LEU A 15 9.91 11.07 -3.81
C LEU A 15 8.82 10.18 -3.23
N TYR A 16 8.53 9.06 -3.90
CA TYR A 16 7.60 8.06 -3.41
C TYR A 16 8.35 6.78 -3.02
N VAL A 17 8.02 6.24 -1.85
CA VAL A 17 8.59 5.00 -1.32
C VAL A 17 7.45 4.05 -0.97
N ALA A 18 7.50 2.83 -1.51
CA ALA A 18 6.59 1.76 -1.17
C ALA A 18 7.25 0.81 -0.16
N GLY A 19 6.50 0.45 0.88
CA GLY A 19 6.83 -0.62 1.79
C GLY A 19 5.64 -1.52 2.04
N VAL A 20 5.88 -2.66 2.67
CA VAL A 20 4.81 -3.60 3.02
C VAL A 20 3.81 -2.88 3.93
N ASN A 21 2.55 -2.81 3.49
CA ASN A 21 1.42 -2.12 4.13
C ASN A 21 1.47 -0.59 4.13
N TYR A 22 2.43 0.05 3.46
CA TYR A 22 2.57 1.51 3.48
C TYR A 22 3.03 2.10 2.14
N LEU A 23 2.52 3.29 1.81
CA LEU A 23 3.02 4.15 0.76
C LEU A 23 3.37 5.51 1.35
N TYR A 24 4.58 5.97 1.05
CA TYR A 24 5.13 7.22 1.54
C TYR A 24 5.34 8.18 0.39
N ASP A 25 4.97 9.42 0.63
CA ASP A 25 5.39 10.56 -0.14
C ASP A 25 6.31 11.42 0.73
N LEU A 26 7.55 11.56 0.29
CA LEU A 26 8.63 12.19 1.03
C LEU A 26 9.05 13.51 0.38
N HIS A 27 9.56 14.41 1.20
CA HIS A 27 10.36 15.52 0.74
C HIS A 27 11.70 15.01 0.23
N SER A 28 12.06 15.35 -1.02
CA SER A 28 13.32 14.90 -1.63
C SER A 28 14.57 15.54 -1.01
N SER A 29 14.42 16.66 -0.31
CA SER A 29 15.53 17.41 0.32
C SER A 29 16.05 16.76 1.60
N ASP A 30 15.15 16.26 2.44
CA ASP A 30 15.48 15.78 3.80
C ASP A 30 14.85 14.42 4.13
N LEU A 31 14.13 13.81 3.19
CA LEU A 31 13.44 12.53 3.31
C LEU A 31 12.36 12.52 4.40
N SER A 32 11.92 13.69 4.87
CA SER A 32 10.82 13.79 5.81
C SER A 32 9.50 13.35 5.18
N VAL A 33 8.64 12.71 5.97
CA VAL A 33 7.34 12.23 5.51
C VAL A 33 6.40 13.41 5.32
N ARG A 34 5.92 13.61 4.09
CA ARG A 34 4.87 14.57 3.79
C ARG A 34 3.49 13.94 3.92
N VAL A 35 3.32 12.77 3.30
CA VAL A 35 2.08 11.98 3.37
C VAL A 35 2.42 10.52 3.58
N GLU A 36 1.64 9.87 4.44
CA GLU A 36 1.61 8.42 4.60
C GLU A 36 0.22 7.91 4.19
N ALA A 37 0.21 6.80 3.46
CA ALA A 37 -1.00 6.05 3.16
C ALA A 37 -0.82 4.59 3.62
N VAL A 38 -1.76 4.12 4.44
CA VAL A 38 -1.80 2.73 4.90
C VAL A 38 -2.44 1.87 3.82
N THR A 39 -1.73 0.86 3.34
CA THR A 39 -2.21 -0.09 2.32
C THR A 39 -2.56 -1.46 2.90
N GLY A 40 -2.30 -1.70 4.18
CA GLY A 40 -2.64 -2.93 4.89
C GLY A 40 -2.22 -2.90 6.38
N PRO A 41 -2.18 -4.05 7.06
CA PRO A 41 -2.61 -5.36 6.58
C PRO A 41 -4.14 -5.41 6.44
N MET A 42 -4.61 -6.28 5.56
CA MET A 42 -6.03 -6.58 5.40
C MET A 42 -6.23 -8.08 5.57
N ASP A 43 -7.28 -8.49 6.28
CA ASP A 43 -7.70 -9.88 6.37
C ASP A 43 -8.11 -10.34 4.95
N ASP A 44 -7.20 -11.06 4.29
CA ASP A 44 -7.42 -11.67 2.97
C ASP A 44 -6.82 -13.09 2.94
N SER A 45 -7.22 -13.89 1.96
CA SER A 45 -6.70 -15.23 1.75
C SER A 45 -6.46 -15.47 0.27
N ASP A 46 -5.32 -16.08 -0.08
CA ASP A 46 -5.02 -16.53 -1.44
C ASP A 46 -6.07 -17.49 -2.02
N GLN A 47 -6.93 -18.06 -1.16
CA GLN A 47 -8.05 -18.91 -1.55
C GLN A 47 -9.27 -18.09 -2.04
N CYS A 48 -9.39 -16.83 -1.64
CA CYS A 48 -10.45 -15.90 -2.05
C CYS A 48 -10.03 -15.14 -3.34
N LYS A 49 -9.55 -15.85 -4.38
CA LYS A 49 -9.20 -15.23 -5.68
C LYS A 49 -10.44 -14.69 -6.40
N GLY A 50 -10.67 -13.39 -6.36
CA GLY A 50 -11.77 -12.72 -7.08
C GLY A 50 -12.36 -11.51 -6.36
N GLY A 51 -11.50 -10.61 -5.87
CA GLY A 51 -11.81 -9.54 -4.92
C GLY A 51 -12.78 -8.43 -5.36
N LEU A 52 -13.42 -8.50 -6.52
CA LEU A 52 -14.46 -7.56 -6.91
C LEU A 52 -15.55 -8.33 -7.65
N GLN A 53 -16.78 -8.30 -7.10
CA GLN A 53 -18.04 -8.85 -7.61
C GLN A 53 -18.56 -10.06 -6.77
N PHE A 54 -19.40 -9.72 -5.79
CA PHE A 54 -20.47 -10.57 -5.22
C PHE A 54 -20.14 -11.75 -4.28
N LYS A 55 -18.96 -11.85 -3.65
CA LYS A 55 -18.72 -12.89 -2.61
C LYS A 55 -18.11 -12.44 -1.28
N ALA A 56 -18.14 -11.15 -0.95
CA ALA A 56 -17.71 -10.65 0.36
C ALA A 56 -18.46 -11.31 1.55
N LYS A 57 -19.67 -11.86 1.34
CA LYS A 57 -20.41 -12.56 2.40
C LYS A 57 -19.94 -13.99 2.70
N LYS A 58 -19.14 -14.63 1.84
CA LYS A 58 -18.73 -16.04 2.05
C LYS A 58 -17.36 -16.21 2.72
N CYS A 59 -16.43 -15.26 2.58
CA CYS A 59 -15.13 -15.36 3.26
C CYS A 59 -15.20 -14.87 4.74
N LEU A 60 -16.15 -14.00 5.12
CA LEU A 60 -16.36 -13.60 6.53
C LEU A 60 -17.12 -14.63 7.39
N ALA A 61 -17.87 -15.56 6.77
CA ALA A 61 -18.80 -16.47 7.46
C ALA A 61 -18.20 -17.85 7.81
N LYS A 62 -16.86 -17.97 7.79
CA LYS A 62 -16.14 -19.22 8.09
C LYS A 62 -15.27 -19.15 9.36
N ARG A 63 -15.59 -18.22 10.25
CA ARG A 63 -15.14 -18.25 11.65
C ARG A 63 -16.21 -18.88 12.52
#